data_AF-V5X605-F1
#
_entry.id   AF-V5X605-F1
#
_cell.length_a   1.000
_cell.length_b   1.000
_cell.length_c   1.000
_cell.angle_alpha   90.00
_cell.angle_beta   90.00
_cell.angle_gamma   90.00
#
_symmetry.space_group_name_H-M   'P 1'
#
loop_
_entity.id
_entity.type
_entity.pdbx_description
1 polymer ?
#
loop_
_entity_poly.entity_id
_entity_poly.type
_entity_poly.pdbx_seq_one_letter_code
_entity_poly.pdbx_strand_id
1 'polypeptide(L)'
;MSGTADARRVSVQWIPSAVIAVGLVIYLAAALAVYVGAAGQIRFTADSSATIPMWHLWLAAAVGIALTLVALPQRGGRASATPRDRVDAVVLTLLAVIFPALLVLSGPTEPNYTVLKVGLLVICPLLLFAVGRRREPASTFIDEPPGHRWRPLIPVLGWAATHLVLSAHGPSQRIDVDWVTLVVGLVLGFLINAVVEEFFYRRWLQTRWARVLGGSWPAIIVSSLLWASWHIAIQGSGDLGMDLANAIVNQGVTGLFLGLLWARGQAMWPLLVTHGLMNANPVVLFG
;
A
#
# COMPACT_ATOMS: atom_id res chain seq x y z
N MET A 1 -21.55 -48.07 4.14
CA MET A 1 -21.97 -46.69 3.85
C MET A 1 -20.83 -45.75 4.22
N SER A 2 -20.03 -45.33 3.25
CA SER A 2 -18.88 -44.43 3.46
C SER A 2 -18.75 -43.61 2.18
N GLY A 3 -19.08 -42.32 2.23
CA GLY A 3 -19.03 -41.49 1.02
C GLY A 3 -19.65 -40.10 1.15
N THR A 4 -19.30 -39.32 2.17
CA THR A 4 -19.76 -37.90 2.27
C THR A 4 -18.72 -36.92 2.84
N ALA A 5 -17.43 -37.29 2.91
CA ALA A 5 -16.42 -36.44 3.55
C ALA A 5 -15.57 -35.57 2.59
N ASP A 6 -15.67 -35.70 1.26
CA ASP A 6 -14.64 -35.16 0.37
C ASP A 6 -15.02 -33.89 -0.42
N ALA A 7 -16.32 -33.55 -0.51
CA ALA A 7 -16.77 -32.43 -1.36
C ALA A 7 -16.47 -31.02 -0.78
N ARG A 8 -16.21 -30.89 0.54
CA ARG A 8 -15.94 -29.57 1.17
C ARG A 8 -14.47 -29.13 1.13
N ARG A 9 -13.53 -30.02 0.79
CA ARG A 9 -12.10 -29.65 0.71
C ARG A 9 -11.71 -28.99 -0.61
N VAL A 10 -12.47 -29.26 -1.67
CA VAL A 10 -12.15 -28.78 -3.04
C VAL A 10 -12.53 -27.30 -3.25
N SER A 11 -13.51 -26.77 -2.50
CA SER A 11 -14.06 -25.42 -2.76
C SER A 11 -13.23 -24.25 -2.20
N VAL A 12 -12.28 -24.49 -1.29
CA VAL A 12 -11.55 -23.41 -0.59
C VAL A 12 -10.21 -23.04 -1.25
N GLN A 13 -9.61 -23.93 -2.05
CA GLN A 13 -8.28 -23.69 -2.66
C GLN A 13 -8.29 -22.71 -3.84
N TRP A 14 -9.44 -22.44 -4.47
CA TRP A 14 -9.51 -21.59 -5.66
C TRP A 14 -9.56 -20.08 -5.36
N ILE A 15 -10.03 -19.70 -4.18
CA ILE A 15 -10.21 -18.29 -3.79
C ILE A 15 -8.88 -17.50 -3.85
N PRO A 16 -7.76 -17.99 -3.30
CA PRO A 16 -6.49 -17.26 -3.36
C PRO A 16 -5.99 -17.08 -4.80
N SER A 17 -6.11 -18.12 -5.63
CA SER A 17 -5.71 -18.10 -7.03
C SER A 17 -6.57 -17.17 -7.87
N ALA A 18 -7.89 -17.14 -7.61
CA ALA A 18 -8.81 -16.22 -8.28
C ALA A 18 -8.51 -14.76 -7.94
N VAL A 19 -8.26 -14.44 -6.66
CA VAL A 19 -7.87 -13.08 -6.25
C VAL A 19 -6.57 -12.64 -6.92
N ILE A 20 -5.58 -13.55 -7.01
CA ILE A 20 -4.34 -13.25 -7.72
C ILE A 20 -4.61 -12.99 -9.21
N ALA A 21 -5.33 -13.90 -9.89
CA ALA A 21 -5.62 -13.77 -11.32
C ALA A 21 -6.38 -12.47 -11.64
N VAL A 22 -7.44 -12.17 -10.88
CA VAL A 22 -8.21 -10.92 -11.03
C VAL A 22 -7.33 -9.70 -10.77
N GLY A 23 -6.51 -9.73 -9.72
CA GLY A 23 -5.56 -8.65 -9.43
C GLY A 23 -4.59 -8.41 -10.58
N LEU A 24 -3.98 -9.47 -11.12
CA LEU A 24 -3.07 -9.35 -12.27
C LEU A 24 -3.78 -8.77 -13.49
N VAL A 25 -5.02 -9.22 -13.78
CA VAL A 25 -5.83 -8.64 -14.87
C VAL A 25 -6.08 -7.15 -14.64
N ILE A 26 -6.37 -6.73 -13.41
CA ILE A 26 -6.56 -5.30 -13.08
C ILE A 26 -5.26 -4.50 -13.34
N TYR A 27 -4.11 -4.98 -12.88
CA TYR A 27 -2.82 -4.30 -13.15
C TYR A 27 -2.50 -4.23 -14.64
N LEU A 28 -2.72 -5.32 -15.38
CA LEU A 28 -2.48 -5.36 -16.83
C LEU A 28 -3.44 -4.45 -17.59
N ALA A 29 -4.72 -4.44 -17.23
CA ALA A 29 -5.72 -3.57 -17.83
C ALA A 29 -5.42 -2.09 -17.55
N ALA A 30 -5.02 -1.74 -16.32
CA ALA A 30 -4.60 -0.39 -15.96
C ALA A 30 -3.36 0.05 -16.75
N ALA A 31 -2.35 -0.82 -16.86
CA ALA A 31 -1.16 -0.55 -17.65
C ALA A 31 -1.46 -0.36 -19.14
N LEU A 32 -2.33 -1.20 -19.70
CA LEU A 32 -2.77 -1.09 -21.08
C LEU A 32 -3.56 0.21 -21.31
N ALA A 33 -4.47 0.56 -20.40
CA ALA A 33 -5.24 1.79 -20.48
C ALA A 33 -4.32 3.03 -20.46
N VAL A 34 -3.32 3.05 -19.57
CA VAL A 34 -2.33 4.13 -19.52
C VAL A 34 -1.43 4.16 -20.75
N TYR A 35 -1.03 2.99 -21.25
CA TYR A 35 -0.21 2.90 -22.46
C TYR A 35 -0.95 3.43 -23.69
N VAL A 36 -2.21 3.03 -23.88
CA VAL A 36 -3.02 3.42 -25.04
C VAL A 36 -3.55 4.85 -24.89
N GLY A 37 -4.06 5.22 -23.72
CA GLY A 37 -4.72 6.51 -23.48
C GLY A 37 -3.77 7.67 -23.18
N ALA A 38 -2.57 7.38 -22.66
CA ALA A 38 -1.60 8.39 -22.25
C ALA A 38 -0.16 8.09 -22.71
N ALA A 39 0.03 7.21 -23.71
CA ALA A 39 1.35 6.83 -24.23
C ALA A 39 2.34 6.35 -23.14
N GLY A 40 1.81 5.74 -22.06
CA GLY A 40 2.60 5.25 -20.94
C GLY A 40 3.05 6.34 -19.95
N GLN A 41 2.55 7.57 -20.08
CA GLN A 41 2.81 8.68 -19.16
C GLN A 41 1.79 8.69 -18.02
N ILE A 42 2.28 8.93 -16.80
CA ILE A 42 1.49 8.96 -15.59
C ILE A 42 1.67 10.27 -14.84
N ARG A 43 0.60 10.76 -14.23
CA ARG A 43 0.69 11.82 -13.23
C ARG A 43 1.20 11.21 -11.93
N PHE A 44 2.40 11.60 -11.52
CA PHE A 44 3.07 11.00 -10.38
C PHE A 44 2.79 11.69 -9.04
N THR A 45 2.34 12.95 -9.08
CA THR A 45 2.18 13.83 -7.93
C THR A 45 0.93 14.69 -8.07
N ALA A 46 0.34 15.10 -6.93
CA ALA A 46 -0.77 16.03 -6.92
C ALA A 46 -0.29 17.47 -7.22
N ASP A 47 0.97 17.79 -6.88
CA ASP A 47 1.51 19.15 -6.85
C ASP A 47 2.04 19.65 -8.20
N SER A 48 1.89 18.86 -9.26
CA SER A 48 2.32 19.23 -10.61
C SER A 48 1.45 18.57 -11.67
N SER A 49 1.35 19.23 -12.83
CA SER A 49 0.78 18.68 -14.06
C SER A 49 1.77 17.86 -14.88
N ALA A 50 3.05 17.85 -14.48
CA ALA A 50 4.08 17.08 -15.15
C ALA A 50 3.82 15.58 -15.01
N THR A 51 4.24 14.84 -16.03
CA THR A 51 4.13 13.39 -16.08
C THR A 51 5.50 12.73 -16.16
N ILE A 52 5.54 11.44 -15.81
CA ILE A 52 6.72 10.59 -16.00
C ILE A 52 6.31 9.30 -16.70
N PRO A 53 7.24 8.60 -17.36
CA PRO A 53 6.97 7.26 -17.87
C PRO A 53 6.64 6.29 -16.72
N MET A 54 5.56 5.51 -16.85
CA MET A 54 5.13 4.57 -15.81
C MET A 54 6.21 3.57 -15.41
N TRP A 55 7.10 3.20 -16.34
CA TRP A 55 8.17 2.25 -16.09
C TRP A 55 9.17 2.73 -15.04
N HIS A 56 9.27 4.04 -14.75
CA HIS A 56 10.17 4.58 -13.73
C HIS A 56 9.87 3.95 -12.36
N LEU A 57 8.60 3.96 -11.95
CA LEU A 57 8.16 3.42 -10.66
C LEU A 57 8.21 1.89 -10.65
N TRP A 58 7.95 1.27 -11.80
CA TRP A 58 7.94 -0.17 -11.95
C TRP A 58 9.35 -0.75 -11.79
N LEU A 59 10.37 -0.08 -12.33
CA LEU A 59 11.75 -0.52 -12.20
C LEU A 59 12.21 -0.50 -10.73
N ALA A 60 11.93 0.60 -10.01
CA ALA A 60 12.23 0.70 -8.59
C ALA A 60 11.50 -0.39 -7.78
N ALA A 61 10.18 -0.55 -8.00
CA ALA A 61 9.38 -1.58 -7.34
C ALA A 61 9.87 -3.01 -7.66
N ALA A 62 10.24 -3.29 -8.91
CA ALA A 62 10.76 -4.59 -9.33
C ALA A 62 12.10 -4.92 -8.65
N VAL A 63 13.02 -3.95 -8.57
CA VAL A 63 14.29 -4.10 -7.82
C VAL A 63 14.00 -4.36 -6.34
N GLY A 64 13.14 -3.56 -5.71
CA GLY A 64 12.75 -3.74 -4.31
C GLY A 64 12.12 -5.11 -4.05
N ILE A 65 11.22 -5.57 -4.94
CA ILE A 65 10.61 -6.90 -4.88
C ILE A 65 11.66 -7.99 -5.02
N ALA A 66 12.50 -7.95 -6.05
CA ALA A 66 13.53 -8.96 -6.30
C ALA A 66 14.49 -9.08 -5.10
N LEU A 67 14.97 -7.96 -4.57
CA LEU A 67 15.83 -7.93 -3.40
C LEU A 67 15.11 -8.41 -2.14
N THR A 68 13.81 -8.13 -2.00
CA THR A 68 13.01 -8.67 -0.89
C THR A 68 12.87 -10.19 -0.98
N LEU A 69 12.68 -10.71 -2.18
CA LEU A 69 12.57 -12.15 -2.43
C LEU A 69 13.87 -12.90 -2.09
N VAL A 70 15.02 -12.27 -2.33
CA VAL A 70 16.36 -12.83 -2.07
C VAL A 70 16.82 -12.62 -0.63
N ALA A 71 16.69 -11.40 -0.10
CA ALA A 71 17.27 -11.02 1.19
C ALA A 71 16.43 -11.47 2.40
N LEU A 72 15.09 -11.55 2.24
CA LEU A 72 14.19 -11.89 3.33
C LEU A 72 13.60 -13.29 3.15
N PRO A 73 13.70 -14.17 4.17
CA PRO A 73 13.16 -15.51 4.10
C PRO A 73 11.62 -15.47 4.04
N GLN A 74 11.03 -16.49 3.40
CA GLN A 74 9.60 -16.72 3.47
C GLN A 74 9.24 -17.19 4.88
N ARG A 75 8.22 -16.57 5.49
CA ARG A 75 7.71 -17.03 6.79
C ARG A 75 6.69 -18.14 6.59
N GLY A 76 6.96 -19.29 7.18
CA GLY A 76 6.06 -20.44 7.22
C GLY A 76 5.13 -20.32 8.43
N GLY A 77 3.87 -19.99 8.20
CA GLY A 77 2.86 -19.94 9.26
C GLY A 77 1.50 -19.62 8.68
N ARG A 78 0.73 -20.66 8.36
CA ARG A 78 -0.70 -20.51 8.04
C ARG A 78 -1.46 -20.43 9.36
N ALA A 79 -1.57 -19.24 9.92
CA ALA A 79 -2.57 -18.99 10.94
C ALA A 79 -3.96 -19.11 10.30
N SER A 80 -4.81 -19.97 10.84
CA SER A 80 -6.20 -20.09 10.39
C SER A 80 -6.96 -18.82 10.76
N ALA A 81 -7.70 -18.25 9.81
CA ALA A 81 -8.54 -17.09 10.07
C ALA A 81 -9.59 -17.38 11.15
N THR A 82 -9.69 -16.50 12.13
CA THR A 82 -10.83 -16.50 13.06
C THR A 82 -12.05 -15.84 12.38
N PRO A 83 -13.28 -16.07 12.86
CA PRO A 83 -14.44 -15.28 12.43
C PRO A 83 -14.22 -13.77 12.61
N ARG A 84 -13.47 -13.38 13.65
CA ARG A 84 -13.13 -11.98 13.92
C ARG A 84 -12.17 -11.40 12.89
N ASP A 85 -11.17 -12.15 12.42
CA ASP A 85 -10.28 -11.70 11.34
C ASP A 85 -11.06 -11.33 10.08
N ARG A 86 -12.13 -12.07 9.76
CA ARG A 86 -13.01 -11.77 8.61
C ARG A 86 -13.76 -10.46 8.80
N VAL A 87 -14.36 -10.25 9.98
CA VAL A 87 -15.07 -9.00 10.30
C VAL A 87 -14.10 -7.82 10.22
N ASP A 88 -12.94 -7.92 10.86
CA ASP A 88 -11.93 -6.87 10.83
C ASP A 88 -11.45 -6.59 9.40
N ALA A 89 -11.19 -7.62 8.58
CA ALA A 89 -10.79 -7.46 7.19
C ALA A 89 -11.85 -6.72 6.36
N VAL A 90 -13.12 -7.09 6.51
CA VAL A 90 -14.24 -6.46 5.81
C VAL A 90 -14.41 -5.01 6.25
N VAL A 91 -14.45 -4.73 7.56
CA VAL A 91 -14.61 -3.36 8.07
C VAL A 91 -13.45 -2.47 7.63
N LEU A 92 -12.20 -2.93 7.73
CA LEU A 92 -11.04 -2.17 7.25
C LEU A 92 -11.10 -1.94 5.73
N THR A 93 -11.59 -2.91 4.96
CA THR A 93 -11.80 -2.73 3.51
C THR A 93 -12.85 -1.66 3.23
N LEU A 94 -13.98 -1.69 3.95
CA LEU A 94 -15.01 -0.66 3.81
C LEU A 94 -14.48 0.72 4.16
N LEU A 95 -13.70 0.86 5.24
CA LEU A 95 -13.06 2.13 5.59
C LEU A 95 -12.09 2.61 4.50
N ALA A 96 -11.32 1.69 3.89
CA ALA A 96 -10.42 1.99 2.78
C ALA A 96 -11.14 2.48 1.52
N VAL A 97 -12.38 2.02 1.28
CA VAL A 97 -13.22 2.42 0.14
C VAL A 97 -14.00 3.71 0.44
N ILE A 98 -14.56 3.82 1.65
CA ILE A 98 -15.35 4.98 2.08
C ILE A 98 -14.48 6.22 2.15
N PHE A 99 -13.22 6.11 2.59
CA PHE A 99 -12.30 7.24 2.68
C PHE A 99 -12.16 8.02 1.37
N PRO A 100 -11.71 7.43 0.25
CA PRO A 100 -11.62 8.17 -1.01
C PRO A 100 -12.98 8.56 -1.58
N ALA A 101 -14.02 7.77 -1.38
CA ALA A 101 -15.37 8.14 -1.81
C ALA A 101 -15.85 9.44 -1.14
N LEU A 102 -15.72 9.54 0.19
CA LEU A 102 -16.08 10.75 0.92
C LEU A 102 -15.13 11.91 0.58
N LEU A 103 -13.84 11.66 0.37
CA LEU A 103 -12.89 12.70 0.03
C LEU A 103 -13.17 13.30 -1.36
N VAL A 104 -13.52 12.48 -2.34
CA VAL A 104 -13.96 12.95 -3.67
C VAL A 104 -15.25 13.78 -3.56
N LEU A 105 -16.22 13.32 -2.75
CA LEU A 105 -17.51 14.01 -2.59
C LEU A 105 -17.42 15.32 -1.81
N SER A 106 -16.55 15.40 -0.81
CA SER A 106 -16.37 16.58 0.03
C SER A 106 -15.31 17.55 -0.48
N GLY A 107 -14.47 17.10 -1.42
CA GLY A 107 -13.31 17.84 -1.92
C GLY A 107 -12.03 17.51 -1.14
N PRO A 108 -10.88 17.34 -1.81
CA PRO A 108 -9.64 16.85 -1.21
C PRO A 108 -8.85 17.88 -0.40
N THR A 109 -9.38 19.09 -0.23
CA THR A 109 -8.71 20.18 0.49
C THR A 109 -8.80 20.00 2.00
N GLU A 110 -7.94 20.70 2.74
CA GLU A 110 -8.08 20.78 4.19
C GLU A 110 -9.37 21.56 4.59
N PRO A 111 -10.03 21.18 5.70
CA PRO A 111 -9.66 20.14 6.65
C PRO A 111 -10.15 18.72 6.27
N ASN A 112 -10.88 18.57 5.16
CA ASN A 112 -11.55 17.31 4.79
C ASN A 112 -10.53 16.17 4.65
N TYR A 113 -9.39 16.45 4.01
CA TYR A 113 -8.30 15.49 3.88
C TYR A 113 -7.85 14.93 5.22
N THR A 114 -7.38 15.80 6.12
CA THR A 114 -6.85 15.36 7.42
C THR A 114 -7.92 14.73 8.29
N VAL A 115 -9.12 15.33 8.36
CA VAL A 115 -10.22 14.83 9.20
C VAL A 115 -10.68 13.45 8.75
N LEU A 116 -10.93 13.25 7.46
CA LEU A 116 -11.38 11.95 6.93
C LEU A 116 -10.28 10.89 7.09
N LYS A 117 -9.02 11.24 6.81
CA LYS A 117 -7.90 10.31 6.91
C LYS A 117 -7.66 9.85 8.34
N VAL A 118 -7.61 10.78 9.30
CA VAL A 118 -7.45 10.44 10.73
C VAL A 118 -8.69 9.71 11.26
N GLY A 119 -9.89 10.19 10.92
CA GLY A 119 -11.14 9.57 11.36
C GLY A 119 -11.28 8.12 10.90
N LEU A 120 -11.14 7.89 9.60
CA LEU A 120 -11.43 6.59 8.99
C LEU A 120 -10.24 5.63 9.01
N LEU A 121 -9.00 6.12 8.90
CA LEU A 121 -7.81 5.27 8.85
C LEU A 121 -7.10 5.13 10.20
N VAL A 122 -7.46 5.90 11.23
CA VAL A 122 -6.87 5.79 12.58
C VAL A 122 -7.93 5.55 13.64
N ILE A 123 -8.86 6.49 13.84
CA ILE A 123 -9.82 6.44 14.94
C ILE A 123 -10.75 5.23 14.81
N CYS A 124 -11.40 5.04 13.66
CA CYS A 124 -12.30 3.91 13.44
C CYS A 124 -11.62 2.53 13.63
N PRO A 125 -10.42 2.26 13.06
CA PRO A 125 -9.67 1.04 13.33
C PRO A 125 -9.30 0.85 14.80
N LEU A 126 -8.86 1.90 15.48
CA LEU A 126 -8.52 1.82 16.91
C LEU A 126 -9.75 1.49 17.76
N LEU A 127 -10.91 2.08 17.47
CA LEU A 127 -12.17 1.75 18.12
C LEU A 127 -12.60 0.31 17.83
N LEU A 128 -12.49 -0.13 16.57
CA LEU A 128 -12.76 -1.52 16.16
C LEU A 128 -11.92 -2.50 17.01
N PHE A 129 -10.63 -2.24 17.17
CA PHE A 129 -9.74 -3.08 17.96
C PHE A 129 -9.95 -2.94 19.47
N ALA A 130 -10.28 -1.75 19.98
CA ALA A 130 -10.58 -1.55 21.40
C ALA A 130 -11.81 -2.36 21.83
N VAL A 131 -12.85 -2.40 21.00
CA VAL A 131 -14.04 -3.24 21.22
C VAL A 131 -13.69 -4.73 21.13
N GLY A 132 -12.78 -5.10 20.23
CA GLY A 132 -12.31 -6.49 20.06
C GLY A 132 -11.46 -7.02 21.22
N ARG A 133 -10.51 -6.21 21.72
CA ARG A 133 -9.58 -6.58 22.82
C ARG A 133 -10.28 -6.88 24.14
N ARG A 134 -11.50 -6.36 24.36
CA ARG A 134 -12.30 -6.71 25.53
C ARG A 134 -12.80 -8.15 25.53
N ARG A 135 -12.68 -8.87 24.40
CA ARG A 135 -13.25 -10.21 24.19
C ARG A 135 -12.23 -11.31 23.95
N GLU A 136 -10.99 -10.98 23.58
CA GLU A 136 -9.90 -11.95 23.43
C GLU A 136 -8.59 -11.37 23.98
N PRO A 137 -7.81 -12.15 24.74
CA PRO A 137 -6.48 -11.73 25.18
C PRO A 137 -5.62 -11.42 23.95
N ALA A 138 -4.85 -10.34 24.03
CA ALA A 138 -4.05 -9.83 22.93
C ALA A 138 -3.26 -10.97 22.28
N SER A 139 -3.60 -11.33 21.04
CA SER A 139 -2.72 -12.20 20.28
C SER A 139 -1.36 -11.53 20.25
N THR A 140 -0.36 -12.25 20.73
CA THR A 140 1.01 -11.76 20.86
C THR A 140 1.39 -11.11 19.53
N PHE A 141 1.57 -9.80 19.57
CA PHE A 141 2.07 -9.05 18.44
C PHE A 141 3.36 -9.74 18.03
N ILE A 142 3.38 -10.24 16.80
CA ILE A 142 4.46 -11.07 16.24
C ILE A 142 5.79 -10.46 16.67
N ASP A 143 6.46 -11.15 17.60
CA ASP A 143 7.79 -10.79 18.03
C ASP A 143 8.70 -10.79 16.80
N GLU A 144 9.43 -9.69 16.58
CA GLU A 144 10.52 -9.69 15.61
C GLU A 144 11.51 -10.79 16.03
N PRO A 145 11.79 -11.79 15.18
CA PRO A 145 12.83 -12.75 15.52
C PRO A 145 14.16 -11.99 15.71
N PRO A 146 14.82 -12.11 16.87
CA PRO A 146 16.10 -11.48 17.09
C PRO A 146 17.12 -12.11 16.13
N GLY A 147 17.61 -11.33 15.15
CA GLY A 147 18.64 -11.79 14.21
C GLY A 147 18.56 -11.25 12.78
N HIS A 148 17.44 -10.62 12.38
CA HIS A 148 17.25 -10.16 10.98
C HIS A 148 16.84 -8.69 10.83
N ARG A 149 17.01 -7.87 11.88
CA ARG A 149 16.54 -6.48 11.95
C ARG A 149 17.02 -5.59 10.80
N TRP A 150 18.21 -5.86 10.26
CA TRP A 150 18.85 -5.06 9.22
C TRP A 150 18.73 -5.64 7.81
N ARG A 151 18.28 -6.89 7.62
CA ARG A 151 18.11 -7.47 6.27
C ARG A 151 17.15 -6.67 5.38
N PRO A 152 16.08 -6.03 5.90
CA PRO A 152 15.24 -5.15 5.09
C PRO A 152 15.99 -3.94 4.52
N LEU A 153 17.17 -3.59 5.03
CA LEU A 153 17.98 -2.50 4.47
C LEU A 153 18.37 -2.77 3.01
N ILE A 154 18.61 -4.04 2.64
CA ILE A 154 19.00 -4.41 1.27
C ILE A 154 17.92 -4.00 0.24
N PRO A 155 16.66 -4.46 0.35
CA PRO A 155 15.62 -4.02 -0.57
C PRO A 155 15.28 -2.52 -0.46
N VAL A 156 15.35 -1.92 0.74
CA VAL A 156 15.12 -0.47 0.90
C VAL A 156 16.16 0.34 0.14
N LEU A 157 17.46 0.02 0.29
CA LEU A 157 18.53 0.72 -0.40
C LEU A 157 18.49 0.50 -1.92
N GLY A 158 18.21 -0.73 -2.37
CA GLY A 158 18.11 -1.00 -3.81
C GLY A 158 16.92 -0.28 -4.47
N TRP A 159 15.78 -0.25 -3.79
CA TRP A 159 14.63 0.55 -4.23
C TRP A 159 14.98 2.04 -4.23
N ALA A 160 15.54 2.56 -3.14
CA ALA A 160 15.86 3.98 -2.97
C ALA A 160 16.88 4.46 -4.01
N ALA A 161 17.95 3.69 -4.25
CA ALA A 161 18.96 4.02 -5.25
C ALA A 161 18.32 4.10 -6.65
N THR A 162 17.52 3.10 -7.02
CA THR A 162 16.81 3.08 -8.31
C THR A 162 15.85 4.26 -8.44
N HIS A 163 15.05 4.51 -7.40
CA HIS A 163 14.08 5.61 -7.36
C HIS A 163 14.77 6.97 -7.53
N LEU A 164 15.81 7.25 -6.75
CA LEU A 164 16.52 8.53 -6.77
C LEU A 164 17.26 8.77 -8.10
N VAL A 165 17.88 7.74 -8.68
CA VAL A 165 18.54 7.84 -9.99
C VAL A 165 17.52 8.19 -11.08
N LEU A 166 16.35 7.55 -11.08
CA LEU A 166 15.30 7.84 -12.05
C LEU A 166 14.68 9.22 -11.83
N SER A 167 14.49 9.63 -10.58
CA SER A 167 13.98 10.96 -10.22
C SER A 167 14.91 12.10 -10.64
N ALA A 168 16.23 11.89 -10.64
CA ALA A 168 17.20 12.89 -11.10
C ALA A 168 17.06 13.26 -12.57
N HIS A 169 16.40 12.41 -13.36
CA HIS A 169 16.11 12.66 -14.78
C HIS A 169 14.65 13.08 -15.02
N GLY A 170 13.89 13.27 -13.94
CA GLY A 170 12.48 13.66 -13.97
C GLY A 170 12.26 15.15 -13.73
N PRO A 171 11.00 15.61 -13.77
CA PRO A 171 10.64 17.00 -13.47
C PRO A 171 10.98 17.37 -12.02
N SER A 172 11.64 18.53 -11.81
CA SER A 172 11.85 19.11 -10.48
C SER A 172 10.55 19.68 -9.92
N GLN A 173 10.33 19.59 -8.60
CA GLN A 173 9.23 20.27 -7.90
C GLN A 173 9.80 21.13 -6.77
N ARG A 174 10.74 22.00 -7.12
CA ARG A 174 11.39 22.87 -6.15
C ARG A 174 10.34 23.69 -5.39
N ILE A 175 10.33 23.52 -4.07
CA ILE A 175 9.43 24.24 -3.17
C ILE A 175 10.18 25.46 -2.63
N ASP A 176 9.63 26.65 -2.82
CA ASP A 176 10.16 27.89 -2.27
C ASP A 176 9.40 28.24 -0.98
N VAL A 177 9.86 27.66 0.13
CA VAL A 177 9.35 27.92 1.48
C VAL A 177 10.52 28.04 2.45
N ASP A 178 10.32 28.73 3.57
CA ASP A 178 11.33 28.80 4.61
C ASP A 178 11.60 27.42 5.25
N TRP A 179 12.77 27.27 5.86
CA TRP A 179 13.21 25.99 6.42
C TRP A 179 12.31 25.45 7.52
N VAL A 180 11.65 26.32 8.30
CA VAL A 180 10.76 25.88 9.39
C VAL A 180 9.49 25.30 8.79
N THR A 181 8.87 26.01 7.85
CA THR A 181 7.69 25.53 7.12
C THR A 181 7.98 24.21 6.39
N LEU A 182 9.15 24.10 5.76
CA LEU A 182 9.57 22.86 5.10
C LEU A 182 9.66 21.69 6.09
N VAL A 183 10.41 21.83 7.18
CA VAL A 183 10.60 20.75 8.15
C VAL A 183 9.27 20.34 8.78
N VAL A 184 8.43 21.30 9.15
CA VAL A 184 7.09 21.01 9.69
C VAL A 184 6.23 20.27 8.66
N GLY A 185 6.21 20.73 7.41
CA GLY A 185 5.48 20.08 6.32
C GLY A 185 5.96 18.65 6.08
N LEU A 186 7.27 18.42 6.07
CA LEU A 186 7.87 17.09 5.92
C LEU A 186 7.51 16.15 7.06
N VAL A 187 7.57 16.63 8.31
CA VAL A 187 7.22 15.82 9.49
C VAL A 187 5.73 15.48 9.51
N LEU A 188 4.86 16.48 9.28
CA LEU A 188 3.42 16.26 9.25
C LEU A 188 3.02 15.35 8.07
N GLY A 189 3.56 15.60 6.89
CA GLY A 189 3.37 14.75 5.71
C GLY A 189 3.83 13.32 5.95
N PHE A 190 5.00 13.12 6.59
CA PHE A 190 5.48 11.79 6.97
C PHE A 190 4.52 11.08 7.94
N LEU A 191 4.04 11.77 8.98
CA LEU A 191 3.11 11.18 9.94
C LEU A 191 1.76 10.83 9.30
N ILE A 192 1.17 11.76 8.55
CA ILE A 192 -0.16 11.62 7.97
C ILE A 192 -0.17 10.67 6.76
N ASN A 193 0.91 10.62 5.99
CA ASN A 193 0.97 9.78 4.81
C ASN A 193 1.70 8.46 5.10
N ALA A 194 2.98 8.49 5.48
CA ALA A 194 3.73 7.25 5.67
C ALA A 194 3.28 6.47 6.91
N VAL A 195 3.15 7.09 8.08
CA VAL A 195 2.82 6.36 9.31
C VAL A 195 1.38 5.86 9.28
N VAL A 196 0.40 6.73 9.07
CA VAL A 196 -1.01 6.33 9.06
C VAL A 196 -1.28 5.27 8.00
N GLU A 197 -0.82 5.46 6.77
CA GLU A 197 -1.15 4.55 5.67
C GLU A 197 -0.47 3.19 5.84
N GLU A 198 0.81 3.13 6.23
CA GLU A 198 1.47 1.83 6.40
C GLU A 198 0.90 1.03 7.57
N PHE A 199 0.51 1.70 8.67
CA PHE A 199 -0.20 1.02 9.77
C PHE A 199 -1.55 0.49 9.31
N PHE A 200 -2.33 1.29 8.58
CA PHE A 200 -3.65 0.89 8.11
C PHE A 200 -3.57 -0.22 7.05
N TYR A 201 -2.88 0.03 5.94
CA TYR A 201 -2.90 -0.85 4.77
C TYR A 201 -2.04 -2.11 4.98
N ARG A 202 -0.86 -2.01 5.60
CA ARG A 202 0.03 -3.18 5.79
C ARG A 202 -0.24 -3.87 7.10
N ARG A 203 -0.05 -3.16 8.22
CA ARG A 203 -0.11 -3.78 9.54
C ARG A 203 -1.50 -4.29 9.87
N TRP A 204 -2.53 -3.49 9.61
CA TRP A 204 -3.91 -3.85 9.90
C TRP A 204 -4.52 -4.65 8.75
N LEU A 205 -4.88 -4.01 7.64
CA LEU A 205 -5.67 -4.59 6.56
C LEU A 205 -5.01 -5.82 5.92
N GLN A 206 -3.78 -5.71 5.41
CA GLN A 206 -3.10 -6.81 4.72
C GLN A 206 -2.91 -8.02 5.64
N THR A 207 -2.56 -7.81 6.91
CA THR A 207 -2.37 -8.93 7.85
C THR A 207 -3.65 -9.73 8.08
N ARG A 208 -4.83 -9.08 8.16
CA ARG A 208 -6.11 -9.81 8.32
C ARG A 208 -6.49 -10.52 7.04
N TRP A 209 -6.35 -9.85 5.89
CA TRP A 209 -6.59 -10.50 4.60
C TRP A 209 -5.65 -11.68 4.35
N ALA A 210 -4.40 -11.64 4.81
CA ALA A 210 -3.47 -12.75 4.66
C ALA A 210 -3.94 -14.00 5.43
N ARG A 211 -4.54 -13.81 6.61
CA ARG A 211 -5.19 -14.91 7.36
C ARG A 211 -6.44 -15.41 6.65
N VAL A 212 -7.32 -14.49 6.24
CA VAL A 212 -8.62 -14.81 5.60
C VAL A 212 -8.44 -15.52 4.26
N LEU A 213 -7.50 -15.08 3.43
CA LEU A 213 -7.22 -15.63 2.10
C LEU A 213 -6.15 -16.73 2.13
N GLY A 214 -5.61 -17.09 3.30
CA GLY A 214 -4.66 -18.20 3.45
C GLY A 214 -3.31 -18.02 2.74
N GLY A 215 -2.93 -16.78 2.42
CA GLY A 215 -1.68 -16.45 1.72
C GLY A 215 -1.38 -14.96 1.65
N SER A 216 -0.09 -14.60 1.59
CA SER A 216 0.36 -13.21 1.56
C SER A 216 0.07 -12.51 0.24
N TRP A 217 0.31 -13.16 -0.90
CA TRP A 217 0.11 -12.57 -2.23
C TRP A 217 -1.30 -12.03 -2.49
N PRO A 218 -2.40 -12.77 -2.27
CA PRO A 218 -3.73 -12.22 -2.50
C PRO A 218 -4.02 -11.03 -1.57
N ALA A 219 -3.50 -11.04 -0.33
CA ALA A 219 -3.64 -9.92 0.59
C ALA A 219 -2.80 -8.69 0.20
N ILE A 220 -1.59 -8.91 -0.33
CA ILE A 220 -0.74 -7.85 -0.88
C ILE A 220 -1.47 -7.17 -2.04
N ILE A 221 -2.01 -7.94 -2.97
CA ILE A 221 -2.77 -7.42 -4.12
C ILE A 221 -3.95 -6.57 -3.65
N VAL A 222 -4.80 -7.10 -2.76
CA VAL A 222 -5.97 -6.37 -2.23
C VAL A 222 -5.55 -5.07 -1.54
N SER A 223 -4.56 -5.13 -0.64
CA SER A 223 -4.08 -3.95 0.09
C SER A 223 -3.44 -2.92 -0.85
N SER A 224 -2.69 -3.37 -1.86
CA SER A 224 -2.01 -2.47 -2.82
C SER A 224 -3.01 -1.77 -3.73
N LEU A 225 -4.03 -2.49 -4.21
CA LEU A 225 -5.09 -1.89 -5.03
C LEU A 225 -5.90 -0.88 -4.23
N LEU A 226 -6.33 -1.22 -3.00
CA LEU A 226 -7.08 -0.27 -2.15
C LEU A 226 -6.25 0.98 -1.80
N TRP A 227 -4.96 0.78 -1.51
CA TRP A 227 -4.03 1.88 -1.26
C TRP A 227 -3.84 2.75 -2.51
N ALA A 228 -3.68 2.15 -3.67
CA ALA A 228 -3.56 2.89 -4.92
C ALA A 228 -4.84 3.70 -5.20
N SER A 229 -6.00 3.06 -5.13
CA SER A 229 -7.29 3.66 -5.48
C SER A 229 -7.60 4.92 -4.69
N TRP A 230 -7.10 5.11 -3.46
CA TRP A 230 -7.43 6.33 -2.73
C TRP A 230 -6.83 7.59 -3.38
N HIS A 231 -5.71 7.45 -4.10
CA HIS A 231 -5.00 8.55 -4.72
C HIS A 231 -5.78 9.23 -5.84
N ILE A 232 -6.84 8.61 -6.38
CA ILE A 232 -7.76 9.27 -7.32
C ILE A 232 -8.34 10.57 -6.75
N ALA A 233 -8.50 10.64 -5.41
CA ALA A 233 -9.07 11.80 -4.75
C ALA A 233 -8.17 13.05 -4.83
N ILE A 234 -6.85 12.87 -4.94
CA ILE A 234 -5.86 13.95 -4.93
C ILE A 234 -5.11 14.10 -6.27
N GLN A 235 -5.03 13.04 -7.06
CA GLN A 235 -4.32 13.02 -8.35
C GLN A 235 -5.27 12.91 -9.55
N GLY A 236 -6.56 12.72 -9.33
CA GLY A 236 -7.53 12.56 -10.42
C GLY A 236 -7.72 13.83 -11.24
N SER A 237 -8.11 13.64 -12.50
CA SER A 237 -8.57 14.69 -13.41
C SER A 237 -10.10 14.71 -13.61
N GLY A 238 -10.81 13.75 -13.01
CA GLY A 238 -12.27 13.62 -13.12
C GLY A 238 -12.73 12.52 -14.09
N ASP A 239 -11.81 11.88 -14.81
CA ASP A 239 -12.08 10.64 -15.55
C ASP A 239 -11.77 9.46 -14.64
N LEU A 240 -12.80 8.94 -13.96
CA LEU A 240 -12.63 7.88 -12.96
C LEU A 240 -11.89 6.64 -13.50
N GLY A 241 -12.12 6.28 -14.76
CA GLY A 241 -11.51 5.09 -15.36
C GLY A 241 -10.00 5.28 -15.55
N MET A 242 -9.63 6.41 -16.16
CA MET A 242 -8.22 6.75 -16.39
C MET A 242 -7.49 7.12 -15.10
N ASP A 243 -8.17 7.80 -14.16
CA ASP A 243 -7.63 8.16 -12.84
C ASP A 243 -7.31 6.91 -12.02
N LEU A 244 -8.20 5.91 -12.02
CA LEU A 244 -7.95 4.64 -11.36
C LEU A 244 -6.81 3.87 -12.03
N ALA A 245 -6.77 3.85 -13.37
CA ALA A 245 -5.69 3.21 -14.11
C ALA A 245 -4.34 3.84 -13.76
N ASN A 246 -4.25 5.17 -13.80
CA ASN A 246 -3.08 5.95 -13.41
C ASN A 246 -2.67 5.65 -11.96
N ALA A 247 -3.60 5.73 -11.00
CA ALA A 247 -3.33 5.44 -9.60
C ALA A 247 -2.78 4.02 -9.38
N ILE A 248 -3.33 3.01 -10.06
CA ILE A 248 -2.88 1.61 -9.96
C ILE A 248 -1.47 1.43 -10.52
N VAL A 249 -1.15 2.02 -11.68
CA VAL A 249 0.20 1.88 -12.27
C VAL A 249 1.25 2.74 -11.58
N ASN A 250 0.84 3.84 -10.94
CA ASN A 250 1.68 4.73 -10.17
C ASN A 250 1.94 4.14 -8.78
N GLN A 251 0.91 4.07 -7.95
CA GLN A 251 1.01 3.71 -6.54
C GLN A 251 0.88 2.20 -6.33
N GLY A 252 0.03 1.54 -7.11
CA GLY A 252 -0.25 0.12 -6.91
C GLY A 252 0.98 -0.77 -6.99
N VAL A 253 1.94 -0.48 -7.89
CA VAL A 253 3.19 -1.26 -8.03
C VAL A 253 4.12 -1.08 -6.84
N THR A 254 4.26 0.13 -6.31
CA THR A 254 4.99 0.39 -5.07
C THR A 254 4.29 -0.27 -3.88
N GLY A 255 2.95 -0.31 -3.90
CA GLY A 255 2.14 -1.06 -2.94
C GLY A 255 2.50 -2.54 -2.91
N LEU A 256 2.71 -3.18 -4.07
CA LEU A 256 3.13 -4.58 -4.14
C LEU A 256 4.48 -4.80 -3.45
N PHE A 257 5.43 -3.89 -3.69
CA PHE A 257 6.75 -3.93 -3.03
C PHE A 257 6.62 -3.79 -1.51
N LEU A 258 5.95 -2.74 -1.03
CA LEU A 258 5.74 -2.49 0.40
C LEU A 258 4.99 -3.64 1.06
N GLY A 259 3.98 -4.18 0.39
CA GLY A 259 3.22 -5.34 0.87
C GLY A 259 4.09 -6.58 1.01
N LEU A 260 4.97 -6.86 0.06
CA LEU A 260 5.91 -7.97 0.15
C LEU A 260 6.96 -7.75 1.25
N LEU A 261 7.47 -6.53 1.38
CA LEU A 261 8.42 -6.14 2.41
C LEU A 261 7.81 -6.34 3.81
N TRP A 262 6.53 -5.97 3.99
CA TRP A 262 5.77 -6.27 5.21
C TRP A 262 5.59 -7.78 5.40
N ALA A 263 5.14 -8.51 4.38
CA ALA A 263 4.84 -9.94 4.48
C ALA A 263 6.07 -10.77 4.93
N ARG A 264 7.27 -10.40 4.48
CA ARG A 264 8.51 -11.09 4.84
C ARG A 264 9.24 -10.47 6.04
N GLY A 265 9.17 -9.15 6.22
CA GLY A 265 9.88 -8.41 7.25
C GLY A 265 9.12 -8.26 8.56
N GLN A 266 7.82 -7.93 8.51
CA GLN A 266 6.95 -7.55 9.66
C GLN A 266 7.54 -6.42 10.55
N ALA A 267 8.47 -5.64 10.02
CA ALA A 267 9.01 -4.45 10.66
C ALA A 267 8.37 -3.22 9.99
N MET A 268 8.01 -2.20 10.77
CA MET A 268 7.42 -0.97 10.23
C MET A 268 8.48 -0.04 9.63
N TRP A 269 9.66 0.07 10.25
CA TRP A 269 10.68 1.04 9.83
C TRP A 269 11.05 0.97 8.33
N PRO A 270 11.18 -0.20 7.67
CA PRO A 270 11.53 -0.25 6.24
C PRO A 270 10.43 0.36 5.37
N LEU A 271 9.17 0.15 5.75
CA LEU A 271 8.01 0.71 5.07
C LEU A 271 7.97 2.22 5.25
N LEU A 272 8.16 2.70 6.49
CA LEU A 272 8.13 4.12 6.82
C LEU A 272 9.26 4.88 6.11
N VAL A 273 10.47 4.33 6.08
CA VAL A 273 11.60 4.94 5.35
C VAL A 273 11.31 4.99 3.85
N THR A 274 10.84 3.90 3.27
CA THR A 274 10.54 3.82 1.82
C THR A 274 9.43 4.79 1.43
N HIS A 275 8.30 4.75 2.13
CA HIS A 275 7.15 5.62 1.85
C HIS A 275 7.49 7.08 2.19
N GLY A 276 8.20 7.34 3.29
CA GLY A 276 8.70 8.67 3.62
C GLY A 276 9.57 9.27 2.51
N LEU A 277 10.52 8.48 1.99
CA LEU A 277 11.38 8.89 0.87
C LEU A 277 10.60 9.12 -0.43
N MET A 278 9.56 8.31 -0.68
CA MET A 278 8.65 8.50 -1.83
C MET A 278 7.92 9.84 -1.75
N ASN A 279 7.42 10.21 -0.57
CA ASN A 279 6.66 11.45 -0.37
C ASN A 279 7.55 12.68 -0.27
N ALA A 280 8.77 12.52 0.24
CA ALA A 280 9.72 13.59 0.47
C ALA A 280 11.01 13.33 -0.32
N ASN A 281 10.90 13.22 -1.65
CA ASN A 281 12.03 12.90 -2.50
C ASN A 281 13.01 14.10 -2.54
N PRO A 282 14.22 13.97 -1.97
CA PRO A 282 15.15 15.09 -1.86
C PRO A 282 15.67 15.56 -3.22
N VAL A 283 15.78 14.67 -4.20
CA VAL A 283 16.23 15.03 -5.56
C VAL A 283 15.20 15.91 -6.26
N VAL A 284 13.92 15.65 -6.03
CA VAL A 284 12.84 16.44 -6.62
C VAL A 284 12.63 17.77 -5.88
N LEU A 285 12.84 17.78 -4.56
CA LEU A 285 12.64 18.96 -3.71
C LEU A 285 13.81 19.97 -3.79
N PHE A 286 15.04 19.50 -3.96
CA PHE A 286 16.26 20.31 -3.88
C PHE A 286 17.14 20.30 -5.14
N GLY A 287 16.88 19.42 -6.10
CA GLY A 287 17.57 19.38 -7.40
C GLY A 287 17.00 20.38 -8.39
#